data_AF-A0A497KAG1-F1
#
_entry.id   AF-A0A497KAG1-F1
#
_cell.length_a   1.000
_cell.length_b   1.000
_cell.length_c   1.000
_cell.angle_alpha   90.00
_cell.angle_beta   90.00
_cell.angle_gamma   90.00
#
_symmetry.space_group_name_H-M   'P 1'
#
loop_
_entity.id
_entity.type
_entity.pdbx_description
1 polymer ?
#
loop_
_entity_poly.entity_id
_entity_poly.type
_entity_poly.pdbx_seq_one_letter_code
_entity_poly.pdbx_strand_id
1 'polypeptide(L)' 'MPMQILREESESSLLIERRHWVRHYSLVLDKERCVGCELCALICPREAIEIKTYEKKEGEKAKRPTINIDEN' A
#
# COMPACT_ATOMS: atom_id res chain seq x y z
N MET A 1 -17.21 -7.25 -19.22
CA MET A 1 -16.20 -6.40 -19.92
C MET A 1 -14.92 -6.52 -19.10
N PRO A 2 -13.76 -6.89 -19.68
CA PRO A 2 -12.65 -7.44 -18.90
C PRO A 2 -12.03 -6.33 -18.03
N MET A 3 -12.44 -6.30 -16.77
CA MET A 3 -11.80 -5.53 -15.71
C MET A 3 -10.62 -6.38 -15.26
N GLN A 4 -9.46 -6.17 -15.88
CA GLN A 4 -8.26 -6.82 -15.40
C GLN A 4 -7.68 -5.94 -14.29
N ILE A 5 -7.87 -6.42 -13.07
CA ILE A 5 -7.19 -5.94 -11.88
C ILE A 5 -5.88 -6.73 -11.80
N LEU A 6 -4.76 -6.02 -11.82
CA LEU A 6 -3.43 -6.58 -11.65
C LEU A 6 -2.90 -6.08 -10.31
N ARG A 7 -2.74 -7.00 -9.36
CA ARG A 7 -2.08 -6.74 -8.09
C ARG A 7 -0.76 -7.50 -8.09
N GLU A 8 0.34 -6.76 -8.08
CA GLU A 8 1.68 -7.32 -7.89
C GLU A 8 2.19 -6.88 -6.52
N GLU A 9 2.31 -7.85 -5.61
CA GLU A 9 2.88 -7.64 -4.29
C GLU A 9 4.32 -8.16 -4.29
N SER A 10 5.28 -7.24 -4.34
CA SER A 10 6.69 -7.55 -4.15
C SER A 10 7.15 -7.19 -2.74
N GLU A 11 8.26 -7.76 -2.30
CA GLU A 11 8.81 -7.56 -0.95
C GLU A 11 9.14 -6.09 -0.65
N SER A 12 9.48 -5.29 -1.67
CA SER A 12 9.86 -3.87 -1.54
C SER A 12 8.82 -2.89 -2.08
N SER A 13 7.90 -3.32 -2.96
CA SER A 13 6.91 -2.44 -3.56
C SER A 13 5.55 -3.14 -3.80
N LEU A 14 4.47 -2.38 -3.68
CA LEU A 14 3.12 -2.82 -3.98
C LEU A 14 2.62 -2.02 -5.18
N LEU A 15 2.28 -2.73 -6.26
CA LEU A 15 1.72 -2.16 -7.48
C LEU A 15 0.27 -2.63 -7.60
N ILE A 16 -0.65 -1.67 -7.69
CA ILE A 16 -2.05 -1.89 -8.05
C ILE A 16 -2.30 -1.22 -9.40
N GLU A 17 -2.64 -2.01 -10.41
CA GLU A 17 -3.05 -1.51 -11.72
C GLU A 17 -4.50 -1.87 -12.02
N ARG A 18 -5.27 -0.86 -12.41
CA ARG A 18 -6.62 -1.00 -12.93
C ARG A 18 -6.64 -0.61 -14.39
N ARG A 19 -6.72 -1.62 -15.27
CA ARG A 19 -6.77 -1.42 -16.72
C ARG A 19 -8.21 -1.43 -17.20
N HIS A 20 -8.75 -0.25 -17.47
CA HIS A 20 -10.01 -0.08 -18.20
C HIS A 20 -9.74 0.25 -19.66
N TRP A 21 -10.73 0.06 -20.53
CA TRP A 21 -10.59 0.29 -21.98
C TRP A 21 -10.24 1.75 -22.34
N VAL A 22 -10.67 2.72 -21.53
CA VAL A 22 -10.48 4.16 -21.77
C VAL A 22 -9.45 4.79 -20.83
N ARG A 23 -9.17 4.16 -19.68
CA ARG A 23 -8.30 4.73 -18.63
C ARG A 23 -7.50 3.64 -17.94
N HIS A 24 -6.22 3.90 -17.73
CA HIS A 24 -5.35 3.05 -16.95
C HIS A 24 -4.99 3.81 -15.68
N TYR A 25 -5.25 3.21 -14.52
CA TYR A 25 -4.82 3.74 -13.23
C TYR A 25 -3.75 2.84 -12.67
N SER A 26 -2.64 3.42 -12.23
CA SER A 26 -1.58 2.72 -11.53
C SER A 26 -1.33 3.39 -10.18
N LEU A 27 -1.19 2.58 -9.15
CA LEU A 27 -0.83 2.99 -7.81
C LEU A 27 0.41 2.19 -7.42
N VAL A 28 1.52 2.90 -7.23
CA VAL A 28 2.80 2.32 -6.79
C VAL A 28 3.05 2.79 -5.36
N LEU A 29 3.18 1.83 -4.44
CA LEU A 29 3.62 2.06 -3.08
C LEU A 29 5.00 1.47 -2.87
N ASP A 30 5.97 2.32 -2.60
CA ASP A 30 7.32 1.92 -2.21
C ASP A 30 7.38 1.71 -0.69
N LYS A 31 7.54 0.45 -0.27
CA LYS A 31 7.59 0.07 1.16
C LYS A 31 8.94 0.42 1.79
N GLU A 32 9.99 0.63 1.00
CA GLU A 32 11.31 1.04 1.51
C GLU A 32 11.33 2.50 1.93
N ARG A 33 10.57 3.34 1.24
CA ARG A 33 10.42 4.77 1.52
C ARG A 33 9.34 5.07 2.56
N CYS A 34 8.53 4.08 2.93
CA CYS A 34 7.44 4.30 3.89
C CYS A 34 7.98 4.45 5.32
N VAL A 35 7.67 5.59 5.95
CA VAL A 35 8.06 5.91 7.33
C VAL A 35 6.99 5.57 8.36
N GLY A 36 5.80 5.13 7.92
CA GLY A 36 4.69 4.79 8.82
C GLY A 36 3.98 6.00 9.39
N CYS A 37 3.83 7.08 8.60
CA CYS A 37 3.18 8.31 9.05
C CYS A 37 1.64 8.25 9.10
N GLU A 38 1.04 7.14 8.68
CA GLU A 38 -0.42 6.88 8.73
C GLU A 38 -1.31 7.84 7.91
N LEU A 39 -0.72 8.82 7.21
CA LEU A 39 -1.44 9.78 6.39
C LEU A 39 -2.22 9.15 5.24
N CYS A 40 -1.70 8.07 4.63
CA CYS A 40 -2.36 7.40 3.53
C CYS A 40 -3.66 6.71 3.97
N ALA A 41 -3.67 6.09 5.16
CA ALA A 41 -4.89 5.51 5.73
C ALA A 41 -5.93 6.60 6.06
N LEU A 42 -5.48 7.72 6.64
CA LEU A 42 -6.38 8.81 7.05
C LEU A 42 -7.05 9.52 5.87
N ILE A 43 -6.36 9.68 4.74
CA ILE A 43 -6.91 10.37 3.57
C ILE A 43 -7.74 9.46 2.65
N CYS A 44 -7.64 8.14 2.82
CA CYS A 44 -8.32 7.19 1.93
C CYS A 44 -9.84 7.21 2.19
N PRO A 45 -10.67 7.67 1.23
CA PRO A 45 -12.12 7.75 1.44
C PRO A 45 -12.81 6.38 1.50
N ARG A 46 -12.10 5.32 1.07
CA ARG A 46 -12.58 3.94 1.06
C ARG A 46 -12.07 3.14 2.27
N GLU A 47 -11.27 3.76 3.13
CA GLU A 47 -10.65 3.09 4.28
C GLU A 47 -9.89 1.81 3.87
N ALA A 48 -9.36 1.81 2.65
CA ALA A 48 -8.79 0.65 1.98
C ALA A 48 -7.35 0.35 2.41
N ILE A 49 -6.75 1.14 3.31
CA ILE A 49 -5.32 1.07 3.63
C ILE A 49 -5.16 0.71 5.10
N GLU A 50 -4.58 -0.46 5.37
CA GLU A 50 -4.21 -0.91 6.70
C GLU A 50 -2.71 -0.78 6.91
N ILE A 51 -2.30 -0.17 8.03
CA ILE A 51 -0.90 0.04 8.39
C ILE A 51 -0.63 -0.69 9.69
N LYS A 52 0.30 -1.65 9.65
CA LYS A 52 0.83 -2.31 10.84
C LYS A 52 2.16 -1.67 11.21
N THR A 53 2.11 -0.76 12.16
CA THR A 53 3.29 -0.16 12.78
C THR A 53 3.78 -1.08 13.91
N TYR A 54 5.05 -1.46 13.88
CA TYR A 54 5.66 -2.22 14.97
C TYR A 54 6.22 -1.25 16.00
N GLU A 55 5.69 -1.30 17.22
CA GLU A 55 6.18 -0.49 18.34
C GLU A 55 7.64 -0.83 18.65
N LYS A 56 8.48 0.20 18.81
CA LYS A 56 9.88 0.05 19.21
C LYS A 56 9.95 -0.45 20.65
N LYS A 57 10.52 -1.64 20.88
CA LYS A 57 11.16 -1.97 22.15
C LYS A 57 12.54 -1.29 22.19
N GLU A 58 12.87 -0.71 23.34
CA GLU A 58 14.11 0.00 23.61
C GLU A 58 15.33 -0.86 23.23
N GLY A 59 16.08 -0.44 22.20
CA GLY A 59 17.29 -1.11 21.73
C GLY A 59 17.24 -1.77 20.34
N GLU A 60 16.07 -1.94 19.70
CA GLU A 60 15.97 -2.47 18.33
C GLU A 60 15.68 -1.38 17.28
N LYS A 61 16.33 -1.48 16.11
CA LYS A 61 16.13 -0.58 14.97
C LYS A 61 14.63 -0.51 14.61
N ALA A 62 14.15 0.69 14.26
CA ALA A 62 12.77 0.89 13.79
C ALA A 62 12.47 -0.12 12.67
N LYS A 63 11.60 -1.10 12.92
CA LYS A 63 11.16 -2.03 11.89
C LYS A 63 10.25 -1.27 10.93
N ARG A 64 10.44 -1.49 9.63
CA ARG A 64 9.63 -0.84 8.59
C ARG A 64 8.16 -1.27 8.78
N PRO A 65 7.20 -0.35 8.61
CA PRO A 65 5.78 -0.67 8.71
C PRO A 65 5.35 -1.59 7.56
N THR A 66 4.42 -2.50 7.83
CA THR A 66 3.77 -3.31 6.79
C THR A 66 2.47 -2.63 6.39
N ILE A 67 2.36 -2.21 5.12
CA ILE A 67 1.14 -1.60 4.57
C ILE A 67 0.43 -2.60 3.67
N ASN A 68 -0.85 -2.84 3.96
CA ASN A 68 -1.75 -3.61 3.12
C ASN A 68 -2.80 -2.66 2.52
N ILE A 69 -3.08 -2.81 1.23
CA ILE A 69 -4.13 -2.05 0.55
C ILE A 69 -5.15 -3.06 0.03
N ASP A 70 -6.38 -2.98 0.55
CA ASP A 70 -7.51 -3.83 0.19
C ASP A 70 -8.27 -3.21 -0.99
N GLU A 71 -8.70 -4.04 -1.96
CA GLU A 71 -9.17 -3.53 -3.27
C GLU A 71 -10.69 -3.62 -3.51
N ASN A 72 -11.48 -3.93 -2.47
CA ASN A 72 -12.92 -4.18 -2.58
C ASN A 72 -13.78 -2.93 -2.91
#